data_AF-A0A4D7DQI6-F1
#
_entry.id   AF-A0A4D7DQI6-F1
#
_cell.length_a   1.000
_cell.length_b   1.000
_cell.length_c   1.000
_cell.angle_alpha   90.00
_cell.angle_beta   90.00
_cell.angle_gamma   90.00
#
_symmetry.space_group_name_H-M   'P 1'
#
loop_
_entity.id
_entity.type
_entity.pdbx_description
1 polymer ?
#
loop_
_entity_poly.entity_id
_entity_poly.type
_entity_poly.pdbx_seq_one_letter_code
_entity_poly.pdbx_strand_id
1 'polypeptide(L)'
;MTSISNSFTNGAAMQLFMNSRNAASNQAAVDRIIELVHASSTTDIYAPFDGAQIDTRDDDESDDPNLSIDAFNDARIFTGGGNDSIGAYARSVIDSGSGDDYVTTYSNGTVDSGAGDDYVYGYSYMTVNAGDGNDEVRTSGYSSVDAGNGDDIVVTLGYSNVDGGAGNDTLIAVDRTADHSDQAGHAVLNGGEGDDDIQIGRDSVANGGTGNDKITLVRAGSTVKFARGDGQDKVFAADDFAMAVSGYSKNDVRVTKQDGNIVISFAGSEDNITVNLPDEKAIQLSFADGTEMTINGADESIKPTFNIKWTSPEWSYKEAYKEFEYSTTDALYTSYEEKLEINARMMASV
;
A
#
# COMPACT_ATOMS: atom_id res chain seq x y z
N MET A 1 8.41 -34.58 25.06
CA MET A 1 8.82 -33.74 26.20
C MET A 1 8.59 -32.31 25.79
N THR A 2 7.62 -31.65 26.39
CA THR A 2 7.41 -30.21 26.24
C THR A 2 8.49 -29.53 27.09
N SER A 3 9.55 -29.00 26.47
CA SER A 3 10.58 -28.23 27.19
C SER A 3 10.37 -26.76 26.89
N ILE A 4 9.76 -26.05 27.85
CA ILE A 4 9.74 -24.59 27.90
C ILE A 4 10.88 -24.24 28.86
N SER A 5 11.88 -23.50 28.38
CA SER A 5 13.01 -23.05 29.19
C SER A 5 12.92 -21.55 29.38
N ASN A 6 12.75 -21.11 30.63
CA ASN A 6 12.81 -19.71 31.01
C ASN A 6 14.24 -19.40 31.45
N SER A 7 14.86 -18.36 30.89
CA SER A 7 16.08 -17.77 31.45
C SER A 7 15.74 -16.43 32.09
N PHE A 8 15.69 -16.39 33.42
CA PHE A 8 15.64 -15.13 34.16
C PHE A 8 17.06 -14.57 34.28
N THR A 9 17.33 -13.42 33.67
CA THR A 9 18.46 -12.57 34.06
C THR A 9 17.92 -11.30 34.67
N ASN A 10 18.24 -11.09 35.95
CA ASN A 10 17.83 -9.93 36.76
C ASN A 10 17.89 -8.61 35.98
N GLY A 11 16.72 -8.03 35.71
CA GLY A 11 16.57 -6.70 35.10
C GLY A 11 16.51 -6.65 33.56
N ALA A 12 16.39 -7.78 32.87
CA ALA A 12 16.25 -7.86 31.41
C ALA A 12 14.96 -8.59 31.02
N ALA A 13 14.43 -8.28 29.82
CA ALA A 13 13.20 -8.84 29.24
C ALA A 13 13.03 -10.35 29.46
N MET A 14 11.79 -10.78 29.69
CA MET A 14 11.49 -12.20 29.82
C MET A 14 11.56 -12.85 28.44
N GLN A 15 12.49 -13.81 28.25
CA GLN A 15 12.59 -14.57 27.00
C GLN A 15 11.88 -15.92 27.13
N LEU A 16 10.83 -16.13 26.33
CA LEU A 16 10.07 -17.39 26.28
C LEU A 16 10.46 -18.20 25.04
N PHE A 17 11.01 -19.39 25.25
CA PHE A 17 11.29 -20.35 24.18
C PHE A 17 10.19 -21.41 24.10
N MET A 18 9.39 -21.37 23.03
CA MET A 18 8.46 -22.45 22.71
C MET A 18 9.15 -23.50 21.82
N ASN A 19 8.95 -24.79 22.10
CA ASN A 19 9.61 -25.89 21.37
C ASN A 19 8.65 -27.06 21.05
N SER A 20 7.35 -26.84 20.92
CA SER A 20 6.40 -27.94 20.72
C SER A 20 5.22 -27.63 19.81
N ARG A 21 4.84 -28.61 18.97
CA ARG A 21 3.61 -28.60 18.15
C ARG A 21 2.32 -28.79 18.95
N ASN A 22 2.40 -29.08 20.26
CA ASN A 22 1.24 -29.52 21.08
C ASN A 22 1.04 -28.64 22.35
N ALA A 23 1.10 -27.31 22.21
CA ALA A 23 0.76 -26.38 23.30
C ALA A 23 -0.66 -26.61 23.85
N ALA A 24 -1.59 -27.09 23.01
CA ALA A 24 -2.99 -27.39 23.36
C ALA A 24 -3.20 -28.48 24.43
N SER A 25 -2.16 -29.17 24.91
CA SER A 25 -2.33 -30.31 25.83
C SER A 25 -2.26 -29.96 27.33
N ASN A 26 -2.03 -28.70 27.71
CA ASN A 26 -1.97 -28.31 29.11
C ASN A 26 -2.45 -26.87 29.33
N GLN A 27 -3.76 -26.66 29.40
CA GLN A 27 -4.40 -25.34 29.63
C GLN A 27 -3.77 -24.60 30.81
N ALA A 28 -3.48 -25.30 31.93
CA ALA A 28 -2.84 -24.69 33.10
C ALA A 28 -1.38 -24.22 32.87
N ALA A 29 -0.69 -24.74 31.85
CA ALA A 29 0.62 -24.22 31.44
C ALA A 29 0.49 -23.02 30.51
N VAL A 30 -0.57 -22.97 29.68
CA VAL A 30 -0.92 -21.82 28.84
C VAL A 30 -1.35 -20.64 29.71
N ASP A 31 -2.30 -20.85 30.63
CA ASP A 31 -2.80 -19.82 31.55
C ASP A 31 -1.67 -19.20 32.41
N ARG A 32 -0.69 -20.03 32.81
CA ARG A 32 0.46 -19.55 33.59
C ARG A 32 1.49 -18.79 32.73
N ILE A 33 1.56 -19.06 31.43
CA ILE A 33 2.40 -18.31 30.50
C ILE A 33 1.80 -16.93 30.27
N ILE A 34 0.49 -16.88 30.03
CA ILE A 34 -0.30 -15.64 29.90
C ILE A 34 -0.08 -14.76 31.13
N GLU A 35 -0.35 -15.28 32.34
CA GLU A 35 -0.14 -14.56 33.61
C GLU A 35 1.31 -14.02 33.79
N LEU A 36 2.32 -14.71 33.25
CA LEU A 36 3.71 -14.27 33.32
C LEU A 36 4.07 -13.21 32.28
N VAL A 37 3.45 -13.28 31.09
CA VAL A 37 3.61 -12.30 30.01
C VAL A 37 3.04 -10.97 30.50
N HIS A 38 1.80 -10.97 31.01
CA HIS A 38 1.10 -9.80 31.54
C HIS A 38 1.77 -9.17 32.77
N ALA A 39 2.52 -9.94 33.55
CA ALA A 39 3.29 -9.42 34.67
C ALA A 39 4.58 -8.65 34.24
N SER A 40 4.95 -8.67 32.96
CA SER A 40 6.17 -8.06 32.41
C SER A 40 5.81 -6.92 31.45
N SER A 41 6.49 -5.76 31.55
CA SER A 41 6.23 -4.63 30.64
C SER A 41 6.73 -4.82 29.20
N THR A 42 7.57 -5.84 28.96
CA THR A 42 8.07 -6.24 27.64
C THR A 42 8.40 -7.73 27.66
N THR A 43 7.91 -8.51 26.70
CA THR A 43 8.21 -9.95 26.61
C THR A 43 8.75 -10.33 25.23
N ASP A 44 9.94 -10.95 25.21
CA ASP A 44 10.56 -11.47 23.99
C ASP A 44 10.15 -12.95 23.80
N ILE A 45 9.46 -13.27 22.71
CA ILE A 45 9.03 -14.63 22.35
C ILE A 45 9.78 -15.07 21.10
N TYR A 46 10.60 -16.11 21.24
CA TYR A 46 11.33 -16.70 20.11
C TYR A 46 10.85 -18.12 19.82
N ALA A 47 10.30 -18.34 18.63
CA ALA A 47 9.74 -19.61 18.18
C ALA A 47 10.43 -20.11 16.87
N PRO A 48 11.61 -20.76 16.99
CA PRO A 48 12.44 -21.16 15.84
C PRO A 48 11.99 -22.47 15.16
N PHE A 49 10.68 -22.65 14.97
CA PHE A 49 10.13 -23.83 14.33
C PHE A 49 8.85 -23.51 13.54
N ASP A 50 8.66 -24.21 12.43
CA ASP A 50 7.47 -24.03 11.61
C ASP A 50 6.21 -24.49 12.35
N GLY A 51 5.11 -23.77 12.18
CA GLY A 51 3.82 -24.10 12.77
C GLY A 51 3.67 -23.66 14.23
N ALA A 52 4.45 -22.68 14.69
CA ALA A 52 4.31 -22.11 16.03
C ALA A 52 2.87 -21.63 16.29
N GLN A 53 2.40 -21.78 17.52
CA GLN A 53 1.10 -21.28 17.97
C GLN A 53 1.39 -20.39 19.18
N ILE A 54 1.17 -19.09 19.03
CA ILE A 54 1.38 -18.05 20.04
C ILE A 54 0.04 -17.34 20.17
N ASP A 55 -0.54 -17.39 21.37
CA ASP A 55 -1.80 -16.72 21.70
C ASP A 55 -1.61 -16.16 23.11
N THR A 56 -1.49 -14.84 23.21
CA THR A 56 -1.26 -14.12 24.48
C THR A 56 -2.45 -13.29 24.91
N ARG A 57 -3.51 -13.23 24.10
CA ARG A 57 -4.76 -12.53 24.39
C ARG A 57 -5.34 -12.96 25.73
N ASP A 58 -5.89 -12.01 26.47
CA ASP A 58 -6.71 -12.27 27.65
C ASP A 58 -8.09 -11.59 27.59
N ASP A 59 -8.67 -11.25 28.74
CA ASP A 59 -9.99 -10.63 28.83
C ASP A 59 -9.97 -9.09 28.90
N ASP A 60 -8.80 -8.45 28.97
CA ASP A 60 -8.64 -7.00 29.02
C ASP A 60 -7.43 -6.50 28.21
N GLU A 61 -7.65 -6.22 26.94
CA GLU A 61 -6.62 -5.70 26.01
C GLU A 61 -5.98 -4.36 26.47
N SER A 62 -6.52 -3.68 27.50
CA SER A 62 -6.02 -2.37 27.95
C SER A 62 -4.81 -2.42 28.90
N ASP A 63 -4.49 -3.58 29.47
CA ASP A 63 -3.30 -3.79 30.30
C ASP A 63 -2.25 -4.71 29.66
N ASP A 64 -2.46 -5.08 28.40
CA ASP A 64 -1.56 -5.91 27.65
C ASP A 64 -0.18 -5.25 27.45
N PRO A 65 0.90 -6.03 27.64
CA PRO A 65 2.25 -5.53 27.49
C PRO A 65 2.68 -5.59 26.03
N ASN A 66 3.54 -4.66 25.63
CA ASN A 66 4.22 -4.74 24.33
C ASN A 66 5.05 -6.03 24.20
N LEU A 67 4.83 -6.77 23.13
CA LEU A 67 5.48 -8.02 22.79
C LEU A 67 6.51 -7.84 21.68
N SER A 68 7.50 -8.72 21.68
CA SER A 68 8.54 -8.81 20.67
C SER A 68 8.62 -10.27 20.26
N ILE A 69 8.14 -10.60 19.06
CA ILE A 69 7.91 -11.98 18.62
C ILE A 69 8.69 -12.27 17.35
N ASP A 70 9.45 -13.35 17.35
CA ASP A 70 10.18 -13.87 16.19
C ASP A 70 9.76 -15.34 15.95
N ALA A 71 9.13 -15.60 14.82
CA ALA A 71 8.55 -16.88 14.46
C ALA A 71 8.92 -17.34 13.03
N PHE A 72 8.93 -18.65 12.82
CA PHE A 72 9.27 -19.28 11.54
C PHE A 72 7.99 -19.48 10.70
N ASN A 73 8.02 -20.35 9.68
CA ASN A 73 6.93 -20.45 8.71
C ASN A 73 5.66 -21.01 9.35
N ASP A 74 4.51 -20.75 8.72
CA ASP A 74 3.22 -21.34 9.13
C ASP A 74 2.84 -21.01 10.58
N ALA A 75 3.41 -19.95 11.16
CA ALA A 75 3.12 -19.53 12.52
C ALA A 75 1.69 -18.99 12.63
N ARG A 76 1.09 -19.12 13.81
CA ARG A 76 -0.15 -18.44 14.18
C ARG A 76 0.11 -17.64 15.43
N ILE A 77 -0.10 -16.33 15.34
CA ILE A 77 0.27 -15.37 16.35
C ILE A 77 -0.96 -14.50 16.61
N PHE A 78 -1.37 -14.43 17.87
CA PHE A 78 -2.48 -13.60 18.35
C PHE A 78 -1.99 -12.88 19.60
N THR A 79 -1.80 -11.57 19.55
CA THR A 79 -1.12 -10.86 20.63
C THR A 79 -2.06 -10.16 21.61
N GLY A 80 -3.09 -9.49 21.10
CA GLY A 80 -4.08 -8.81 21.93
C GLY A 80 -3.88 -7.30 21.88
N GLY A 81 -3.82 -6.63 23.02
CA GLY A 81 -3.44 -5.24 23.10
C GLY A 81 -1.93 -5.01 23.15
N GLY A 82 -1.55 -3.74 23.16
CA GLY A 82 -0.16 -3.29 23.27
C GLY A 82 0.46 -2.96 21.92
N ASN A 83 1.60 -2.26 21.93
CA ASN A 83 2.31 -1.93 20.70
C ASN A 83 3.36 -3.01 20.43
N ASP A 84 3.01 -3.99 19.60
CA ASP A 84 3.77 -5.21 19.39
C ASP A 84 4.73 -5.13 18.21
N SER A 85 5.81 -5.89 18.30
CA SER A 85 6.78 -6.07 17.20
C SER A 85 6.82 -7.54 16.82
N ILE A 86 6.22 -7.89 15.69
CA ILE A 86 6.03 -9.28 15.24
C ILE A 86 6.80 -9.52 13.93
N GLY A 87 7.77 -10.42 13.98
CA GLY A 87 8.45 -10.99 12.82
C GLY A 87 8.05 -12.44 12.61
N ALA A 88 7.49 -12.77 11.44
CA ALA A 88 7.18 -14.15 11.09
C ALA A 88 7.63 -14.50 9.66
N TYR A 89 7.91 -15.77 9.38
CA TYR A 89 8.25 -16.20 8.02
C TYR A 89 6.97 -16.50 7.21
N ALA A 90 7.11 -17.16 6.06
CA ALA A 90 6.04 -17.30 5.07
C ALA A 90 4.84 -18.10 5.61
N ARG A 91 3.66 -17.85 5.05
CA ARG A 91 2.39 -18.55 5.37
C ARG A 91 1.93 -18.41 6.82
N SER A 92 2.41 -17.39 7.52
CA SER A 92 1.99 -17.12 8.89
C SER A 92 0.65 -16.38 8.92
N VAL A 93 -0.12 -16.61 9.98
CA VAL A 93 -1.38 -15.91 10.29
C VAL A 93 -1.13 -15.09 11.54
N ILE A 94 -1.36 -13.79 11.46
CA ILE A 94 -1.09 -12.84 12.53
C ILE A 94 -2.35 -12.01 12.76
N ASP A 95 -2.68 -11.83 14.02
CA ASP A 95 -3.72 -10.96 14.56
C ASP A 95 -3.04 -10.18 15.68
N SER A 96 -2.66 -8.92 15.40
CA SER A 96 -1.89 -8.12 16.36
C SER A 96 -2.77 -7.32 17.32
N GLY A 97 -4.04 -7.11 16.97
CA GLY A 97 -5.09 -6.72 17.90
C GLY A 97 -5.21 -5.22 18.08
N SER A 98 -4.80 -4.63 19.21
CA SER A 98 -4.93 -3.18 19.41
C SER A 98 -3.66 -2.54 19.95
N GLY A 99 -3.38 -1.31 19.54
CA GLY A 99 -2.10 -0.65 19.75
C GLY A 99 -1.42 -0.39 18.41
N ASP A 100 -0.33 0.38 18.42
CA ASP A 100 0.40 0.68 17.19
C ASP A 100 1.43 -0.43 16.94
N ASP A 101 1.11 -1.37 16.04
CA ASP A 101 1.87 -2.58 15.83
C ASP A 101 2.87 -2.50 14.67
N TYR A 102 3.92 -3.31 14.76
CA TYR A 102 4.92 -3.50 13.71
C TYR A 102 4.97 -4.96 13.30
N VAL A 103 4.36 -5.29 12.17
CA VAL A 103 4.26 -6.65 11.65
C VAL A 103 5.10 -6.83 10.39
N THR A 104 6.04 -7.77 10.41
CA THR A 104 6.83 -8.17 9.26
C THR A 104 6.62 -9.64 8.93
N THR A 105 6.29 -9.92 7.67
CA THR A 105 6.11 -11.28 7.17
C THR A 105 6.75 -11.51 5.82
N TYR A 106 7.06 -12.77 5.49
CA TYR A 106 7.39 -13.16 4.12
C TYR A 106 6.11 -13.43 3.31
N SER A 107 6.25 -14.04 2.12
CA SER A 107 5.13 -14.27 1.22
C SER A 107 4.02 -15.15 1.78
N ASN A 108 2.80 -14.97 1.26
CA ASN A 108 1.61 -15.76 1.61
C ASN A 108 1.15 -15.61 3.07
N GLY A 109 1.54 -14.54 3.75
CA GLY A 109 1.03 -14.26 5.10
C GLY A 109 -0.40 -13.72 5.08
N THR A 110 -1.11 -13.94 6.17
CA THR A 110 -2.39 -13.29 6.49
C THR A 110 -2.19 -12.46 7.74
N VAL A 111 -2.49 -11.16 7.67
CA VAL A 111 -2.33 -10.21 8.78
C VAL A 111 -3.67 -9.49 8.99
N ASP A 112 -4.10 -9.44 10.24
CA ASP A 112 -5.14 -8.57 10.77
C ASP A 112 -4.43 -7.70 11.82
N SER A 113 -4.23 -6.40 11.59
CA SER A 113 -3.47 -5.58 12.54
C SER A 113 -4.37 -4.90 13.58
N GLY A 114 -5.61 -4.61 13.22
CA GLY A 114 -6.69 -4.37 14.17
C GLY A 114 -6.90 -2.89 14.43
N ALA A 115 -6.63 -2.38 15.62
CA ALA A 115 -6.88 -0.96 15.94
C ALA A 115 -5.61 -0.27 16.44
N GLY A 116 -5.23 0.85 15.83
CA GLY A 116 -3.99 1.58 16.11
C GLY A 116 -3.37 2.04 14.80
N ASP A 117 -2.33 2.88 14.87
CA ASP A 117 -1.60 3.27 13.65
C ASP A 117 -0.54 2.20 13.34
N ASP A 118 -0.87 1.22 12.50
CA ASP A 118 -0.07 0.01 12.31
C ASP A 118 0.94 0.10 11.14
N TYR A 119 1.98 -0.72 11.22
CA TYR A 119 2.91 -0.94 10.12
C TYR A 119 2.95 -2.41 9.72
N VAL A 120 2.56 -2.72 8.49
CA VAL A 120 2.61 -4.09 7.94
C VAL A 120 3.53 -4.17 6.74
N TYR A 121 4.59 -4.97 6.83
CA TYR A 121 5.50 -5.26 5.72
C TYR A 121 5.46 -6.73 5.32
N GLY A 122 5.15 -6.98 4.05
CA GLY A 122 5.08 -8.31 3.47
C GLY A 122 5.74 -8.41 2.09
N TYR A 123 6.02 -9.63 1.64
CA TYR A 123 6.40 -9.88 0.24
C TYR A 123 5.14 -10.10 -0.63
N SER A 124 5.19 -11.02 -1.59
CA SER A 124 4.08 -11.27 -2.51
C SER A 124 2.97 -12.14 -1.88
N TYR A 125 1.77 -12.10 -2.45
CA TYR A 125 0.64 -12.94 -2.06
C TYR A 125 0.15 -12.71 -0.63
N MET A 126 0.28 -11.48 -0.12
CA MET A 126 -0.22 -11.14 1.21
C MET A 126 -1.75 -11.00 1.21
N THR A 127 -2.37 -11.30 2.34
CA THR A 127 -3.74 -10.87 2.66
C THR A 127 -3.66 -10.02 3.92
N VAL A 128 -4.00 -8.74 3.84
CA VAL A 128 -3.90 -7.79 4.95
C VAL A 128 -5.26 -7.13 5.16
N ASN A 129 -5.70 -7.11 6.42
CA ASN A 129 -6.72 -6.21 6.95
C ASN A 129 -5.99 -5.30 7.95
N ALA A 130 -5.90 -4.00 7.71
CA ALA A 130 -5.15 -3.11 8.60
C ALA A 130 -6.03 -2.61 9.75
N GLY A 131 -7.25 -2.16 9.46
CA GLY A 131 -8.34 -2.04 10.43
C GLY A 131 -8.66 -0.59 10.78
N ASP A 132 -8.63 -0.20 12.05
CA ASP A 132 -8.91 1.17 12.50
C ASP A 132 -7.61 1.89 12.83
N GLY A 133 -7.31 3.04 12.22
CA GLY A 133 -6.11 3.83 12.47
C GLY A 133 -5.45 4.25 11.16
N ASN A 134 -4.39 5.05 11.22
CA ASN A 134 -3.67 5.46 10.02
C ASN A 134 -2.54 4.49 9.75
N ASP A 135 -2.79 3.52 8.89
CA ASP A 135 -1.94 2.36 8.70
C ASP A 135 -0.95 2.53 7.55
N GLU A 136 0.21 1.89 7.66
CA GLU A 136 1.21 1.80 6.59
C GLU A 136 1.41 0.34 6.17
N VAL A 137 0.83 -0.04 5.02
CA VAL A 137 0.92 -1.39 4.46
C VAL A 137 1.86 -1.40 3.25
N ARG A 138 2.95 -2.17 3.34
CA ARG A 138 3.92 -2.36 2.25
C ARG A 138 4.02 -3.82 1.84
N THR A 139 3.55 -4.14 0.64
CA THR A 139 3.59 -5.50 0.08
C THR A 139 4.28 -5.55 -1.28
N SER A 140 4.54 -6.77 -1.76
CA SER A 140 4.90 -7.00 -3.18
C SER A 140 3.66 -7.41 -3.99
N GLY A 141 3.84 -7.93 -5.21
CA GLY A 141 2.72 -8.19 -6.11
C GLY A 141 1.80 -9.32 -5.65
N TYR A 142 0.64 -9.42 -6.32
CA TYR A 142 -0.40 -10.43 -6.05
C TYR A 142 -1.00 -10.37 -4.63
N SER A 143 -0.93 -9.22 -3.96
CA SER A 143 -1.43 -9.07 -2.59
C SER A 143 -2.87 -8.56 -2.58
N SER A 144 -3.64 -8.90 -1.54
CA SER A 144 -4.94 -8.32 -1.24
C SER A 144 -4.82 -7.51 0.04
N VAL A 145 -5.16 -6.22 -0.01
CA VAL A 145 -5.10 -5.30 1.13
C VAL A 145 -6.45 -4.61 1.28
N ASP A 146 -6.96 -4.60 2.49
CA ASP A 146 -8.04 -3.76 2.99
C ASP A 146 -7.41 -2.89 4.07
N ALA A 147 -7.32 -1.58 3.86
CA ALA A 147 -6.64 -0.68 4.79
C ALA A 147 -7.58 -0.27 5.93
N GLY A 148 -8.83 0.08 5.63
CA GLY A 148 -9.91 0.12 6.62
C GLY A 148 -10.34 1.55 6.94
N ASN A 149 -10.31 1.96 8.20
CA ASN A 149 -10.69 3.32 8.62
C ASN A 149 -9.45 4.10 9.03
N GLY A 150 -9.19 5.24 8.39
CA GLY A 150 -8.08 6.12 8.72
C GLY A 150 -7.47 6.70 7.45
N ASP A 151 -6.51 7.61 7.58
CA ASP A 151 -5.77 8.12 6.43
C ASP A 151 -4.57 7.18 6.15
N ASP A 152 -4.76 6.20 5.27
CA ASP A 152 -3.83 5.08 5.12
C ASP A 152 -2.76 5.27 4.03
N ILE A 153 -1.67 4.53 4.14
CA ILE A 153 -0.62 4.44 3.12
C ILE A 153 -0.43 2.99 2.69
N VAL A 154 -0.87 2.65 1.48
CA VAL A 154 -0.66 1.32 0.90
C VAL A 154 0.31 1.40 -0.28
N VAL A 155 1.43 0.67 -0.19
CA VAL A 155 2.40 0.52 -1.28
C VAL A 155 2.53 -0.94 -1.66
N THR A 156 2.12 -1.28 -2.88
CA THR A 156 2.18 -2.63 -3.44
C THR A 156 2.77 -2.64 -4.86
N LEU A 157 2.78 -3.81 -5.51
CA LEU A 157 3.18 -3.97 -6.91
C LEU A 157 2.01 -4.50 -7.76
N GLY A 158 2.30 -4.96 -8.97
CA GLY A 158 1.30 -5.45 -9.91
C GLY A 158 0.51 -6.66 -9.41
N TYR A 159 -0.63 -6.88 -10.04
CA TYR A 159 -1.62 -7.92 -9.72
C TYR A 159 -2.23 -7.85 -8.32
N SER A 160 -1.95 -6.81 -7.55
CA SER A 160 -2.54 -6.63 -6.23
C SER A 160 -3.94 -6.01 -6.32
N ASN A 161 -4.77 -6.30 -5.32
CA ASN A 161 -6.07 -5.68 -5.09
C ASN A 161 -6.02 -4.90 -3.77
N VAL A 162 -6.36 -3.62 -3.81
CA VAL A 162 -6.29 -2.73 -2.65
C VAL A 162 -7.61 -1.97 -2.52
N ASP A 163 -8.16 -1.98 -1.32
CA ASP A 163 -9.23 -1.08 -0.87
C ASP A 163 -8.62 -0.18 0.22
N GLY A 164 -8.71 1.15 0.04
CA GLY A 164 -8.27 2.13 1.04
C GLY A 164 -9.28 2.18 2.20
N GLY A 165 -10.56 2.31 1.87
CA GLY A 165 -11.63 2.24 2.85
C GLY A 165 -12.15 3.64 3.15
N ALA A 166 -12.10 4.10 4.40
CA ALA A 166 -12.60 5.41 4.80
C ALA A 166 -11.47 6.28 5.33
N GLY A 167 -11.31 7.48 4.78
CA GLY A 167 -10.23 8.41 5.10
C GLY A 167 -9.54 8.87 3.82
N ASN A 168 -8.50 9.70 3.95
CA ASN A 168 -7.80 10.25 2.79
C ASN A 168 -6.55 9.42 2.52
N ASP A 169 -6.69 8.43 1.65
CA ASP A 169 -5.69 7.38 1.48
C ASP A 169 -4.65 7.72 0.43
N THR A 170 -3.45 7.16 0.60
CA THR A 170 -2.39 7.16 -0.40
C THR A 170 -2.13 5.74 -0.89
N LEU A 171 -2.60 5.42 -2.10
CA LEU A 171 -2.53 4.08 -2.66
C LEU A 171 -1.58 4.03 -3.86
N ILE A 172 -0.53 3.23 -3.77
CA ILE A 172 0.51 3.14 -4.80
C ILE A 172 0.73 1.69 -5.24
N ALA A 173 0.43 1.41 -6.50
CA ALA A 173 0.76 0.14 -7.14
C ALA A 173 1.53 0.40 -8.45
N VAL A 174 2.85 0.50 -8.34
CA VAL A 174 3.73 0.82 -9.47
C VAL A 174 4.84 -0.20 -9.66
N ASP A 175 5.27 -0.36 -10.92
CA ASP A 175 6.31 -1.32 -11.28
C ASP A 175 7.68 -0.90 -10.71
N ARG A 176 8.33 -1.80 -9.97
CA ARG A 176 9.77 -1.72 -9.71
C ARG A 176 10.51 -2.25 -10.95
N THR A 177 11.46 -1.48 -11.48
CA THR A 177 12.22 -1.77 -12.70
C THR A 177 12.83 -3.18 -12.74
N ALA A 178 12.92 -3.76 -13.95
CA ALA A 178 13.65 -4.96 -14.41
C ALA A 178 13.51 -6.30 -13.63
N ASP A 179 13.52 -6.30 -12.31
CA ASP A 179 13.70 -7.50 -11.48
C ASP A 179 12.39 -8.25 -11.21
N HIS A 180 11.24 -7.61 -11.42
CA HIS A 180 9.91 -8.16 -11.09
C HIS A 180 8.93 -8.01 -12.25
N SER A 181 9.38 -8.33 -13.48
CA SER A 181 8.55 -8.19 -14.69
C SER A 181 7.24 -8.98 -14.66
N ASP A 182 7.19 -10.05 -13.84
CA ASP A 182 6.03 -10.91 -13.57
C ASP A 182 5.08 -10.34 -12.51
N GLN A 183 5.47 -9.28 -11.79
CA GLN A 183 4.68 -8.57 -10.78
C GLN A 183 4.44 -7.12 -11.18
N ALA A 184 4.31 -6.86 -12.48
CA ALA A 184 4.17 -5.51 -13.04
C ALA A 184 2.83 -5.33 -13.76
N GLY A 185 2.16 -4.23 -13.45
CA GLY A 185 0.82 -3.87 -13.94
C GLY A 185 -0.33 -4.69 -13.36
N HIS A 186 -1.53 -4.52 -13.89
CA HIS A 186 -2.74 -5.28 -13.52
C HIS A 186 -3.16 -5.18 -12.05
N ALA A 187 -2.78 -4.11 -11.35
CA ALA A 187 -3.30 -3.85 -10.02
C ALA A 187 -4.73 -3.27 -10.10
N VAL A 188 -5.50 -3.43 -9.03
CA VAL A 188 -6.83 -2.83 -8.85
C VAL A 188 -6.82 -2.08 -7.54
N LEU A 189 -6.90 -0.74 -7.60
CA LEU A 189 -6.92 0.15 -6.44
C LEU A 189 -8.28 0.84 -6.36
N ASN A 190 -8.90 0.79 -5.19
CA ASN A 190 -10.10 1.54 -4.81
C ASN A 190 -9.73 2.44 -3.63
N GLY A 191 -9.94 3.76 -3.75
CA GLY A 191 -9.72 4.71 -2.66
C GLY A 191 -10.76 4.50 -1.58
N GLY A 192 -12.03 4.77 -1.90
CA GLY A 192 -13.15 4.50 -1.01
C GLY A 192 -13.90 5.78 -0.66
N GLU A 193 -14.04 6.09 0.63
CA GLU A 193 -14.60 7.36 1.10
C GLU A 193 -13.47 8.31 1.51
N GLY A 194 -13.37 9.49 0.91
CA GLY A 194 -12.37 10.50 1.29
C GLY A 194 -11.70 11.12 0.07
N ASP A 195 -10.74 12.04 0.28
CA ASP A 195 -9.99 12.65 -0.81
C ASP A 195 -8.66 11.89 -1.02
N ASP A 196 -8.64 10.92 -1.93
CA ASP A 196 -7.55 9.94 -2.06
C ASP A 196 -6.45 10.35 -3.07
N ASP A 197 -5.20 9.91 -2.88
CA ASP A 197 -4.09 9.99 -3.85
C ASP A 197 -3.68 8.60 -4.34
N ILE A 198 -4.15 8.25 -5.53
CA ILE A 198 -3.99 6.93 -6.14
C ILE A 198 -2.98 6.99 -7.28
N GLN A 199 -1.96 6.14 -7.24
CA GLN A 199 -0.96 6.00 -8.30
C GLN A 199 -0.88 4.55 -8.80
N ILE A 200 -1.19 4.35 -10.09
CA ILE A 200 -1.18 3.01 -10.71
C ILE A 200 -0.19 2.90 -11.88
N GLY A 201 0.38 1.71 -12.01
CA GLY A 201 1.19 1.27 -13.13
C GLY A 201 0.39 0.96 -14.39
N ARG A 202 0.99 0.19 -15.31
CA ARG A 202 0.37 -0.18 -16.59
C ARG A 202 -0.82 -1.13 -16.38
N ASP A 203 -1.71 -1.18 -17.36
CA ASP A 203 -2.78 -2.18 -17.45
C ASP A 203 -3.59 -2.38 -16.15
N SER A 204 -3.69 -1.33 -15.33
CA SER A 204 -4.24 -1.36 -13.98
C SER A 204 -5.58 -0.62 -13.92
N VAL A 205 -6.32 -0.81 -12.85
CA VAL A 205 -7.62 -0.18 -12.63
C VAL A 205 -7.55 0.68 -11.37
N ALA A 206 -8.00 1.93 -11.48
CA ALA A 206 -8.17 2.82 -10.33
C ALA A 206 -9.65 3.24 -10.22
N ASN A 207 -10.16 3.28 -9.01
CA ASN A 207 -11.42 3.92 -8.64
C ASN A 207 -11.11 4.87 -7.48
N GLY A 208 -11.43 6.15 -7.64
CA GLY A 208 -11.30 7.12 -6.53
C GLY A 208 -12.27 6.75 -5.43
N GLY A 209 -13.56 6.75 -5.77
CA GLY A 209 -14.62 6.46 -4.82
C GLY A 209 -15.42 7.74 -4.60
N THR A 210 -15.88 8.00 -3.38
CA THR A 210 -16.55 9.26 -3.07
C THR A 210 -15.58 10.24 -2.45
N GLY A 211 -15.48 11.44 -3.02
CA GLY A 211 -14.63 12.50 -2.50
C GLY A 211 -14.09 13.36 -3.63
N ASN A 212 -12.88 13.89 -3.50
CA ASN A 212 -12.22 14.62 -4.58
C ASN A 212 -10.84 14.02 -4.81
N ASP A 213 -10.79 12.98 -5.62
CA ASP A 213 -9.63 12.12 -5.68
C ASP A 213 -8.59 12.62 -6.68
N LYS A 214 -7.35 12.22 -6.47
CA LYS A 214 -6.23 12.43 -7.38
C LYS A 214 -5.70 11.10 -7.86
N ILE A 215 -5.88 10.82 -9.14
CA ILE A 215 -5.45 9.58 -9.78
C ILE A 215 -4.31 9.86 -10.76
N THR A 216 -3.16 9.19 -10.58
CA THR A 216 -1.99 9.30 -11.43
C THR A 216 -1.72 8.00 -12.17
N LEU A 217 -1.79 8.04 -13.50
CA LEU A 217 -1.53 6.92 -14.40
C LEU A 217 -0.10 7.02 -14.96
N VAL A 218 0.79 6.13 -14.51
CA VAL A 218 2.22 6.22 -14.83
C VAL A 218 2.56 5.58 -16.19
N ARG A 219 1.73 4.64 -16.66
CA ARG A 219 1.92 3.90 -17.92
C ARG A 219 0.59 3.67 -18.63
N ALA A 220 0.66 3.18 -19.87
CA ALA A 220 -0.49 2.91 -20.73
C ALA A 220 -1.34 1.71 -20.27
N GLY A 221 -2.53 1.60 -20.86
CA GLY A 221 -3.41 0.43 -20.72
C GLY A 221 -4.35 0.45 -19.52
N SER A 222 -4.27 1.50 -18.70
CA SER A 222 -5.03 1.60 -17.46
C SER A 222 -6.48 2.07 -17.67
N THR A 223 -7.33 1.73 -16.72
CA THR A 223 -8.74 2.13 -16.67
C THR A 223 -9.02 2.91 -15.39
N VAL A 224 -9.67 4.07 -15.51
CA VAL A 224 -10.24 4.79 -14.38
C VAL A 224 -11.74 4.52 -14.32
N LYS A 225 -12.25 4.14 -13.15
CA LYS A 225 -13.69 4.04 -12.89
C LYS A 225 -14.18 5.35 -12.32
N PHE A 226 -15.40 5.73 -12.71
CA PHE A 226 -16.10 6.89 -12.18
C PHE A 226 -17.60 6.60 -12.16
N ALA A 227 -18.24 6.91 -11.05
CA ALA A 227 -19.65 6.73 -10.81
C ALA A 227 -20.33 8.03 -10.41
N ARG A 228 -21.66 7.98 -10.32
CA ARG A 228 -22.46 9.11 -9.87
C ARG A 228 -22.33 9.25 -8.36
N GLY A 229 -21.95 10.44 -7.91
CA GLY A 229 -21.70 10.76 -6.50
C GLY A 229 -20.22 10.70 -6.12
N ASP A 230 -19.34 10.36 -7.06
CA ASP A 230 -17.90 10.24 -6.80
C ASP A 230 -17.24 11.59 -6.53
N GLY A 231 -17.86 12.71 -6.93
CA GLY A 231 -17.38 14.06 -6.63
C GLY A 231 -16.48 14.65 -7.71
N GLN A 232 -15.38 15.30 -7.31
CA GLN A 232 -14.58 16.17 -8.21
C GLN A 232 -13.13 15.72 -8.38
N ASP A 233 -12.95 14.71 -9.22
CA ASP A 233 -11.66 14.04 -9.35
C ASP A 233 -10.70 14.72 -10.30
N LYS A 234 -9.41 14.42 -10.12
CA LYS A 234 -8.31 14.82 -10.99
C LYS A 234 -7.58 13.59 -11.49
N VAL A 235 -7.43 13.48 -12.81
CA VAL A 235 -6.67 12.40 -13.44
C VAL A 235 -5.46 12.97 -14.16
N PHE A 236 -4.27 12.45 -13.85
CA PHE A 236 -3.01 12.76 -14.53
C PHE A 236 -2.57 11.55 -15.34
N ALA A 237 -2.53 11.67 -16.66
CA ALA A 237 -2.19 10.58 -17.55
C ALA A 237 -1.12 11.00 -18.56
N ALA A 238 -0.16 10.12 -18.83
CA ALA A 238 0.87 10.32 -19.86
C ALA A 238 0.57 9.58 -21.17
N ASP A 239 -0.44 8.71 -21.18
CA ASP A 239 -0.82 7.89 -22.34
C ASP A 239 -2.35 7.79 -22.47
N ASP A 240 -2.80 7.13 -23.53
CA ASP A 240 -4.19 6.78 -23.72
C ASP A 240 -4.69 5.91 -22.57
N PHE A 241 -5.90 6.18 -22.11
CA PHE A 241 -6.53 5.40 -21.05
C PHE A 241 -8.04 5.25 -21.26
N ALA A 242 -8.60 4.23 -20.63
CA ALA A 242 -10.04 3.99 -20.64
C ALA A 242 -10.69 4.61 -19.39
N MET A 243 -11.93 5.06 -19.54
CA MET A 243 -12.75 5.51 -18.43
C MET A 243 -14.08 4.75 -18.44
N ALA A 244 -14.36 4.02 -17.36
CA ALA A 244 -15.61 3.30 -17.19
C ALA A 244 -16.56 4.16 -16.36
N VAL A 245 -17.58 4.71 -17.00
CA VAL A 245 -18.54 5.63 -16.39
C VAL A 245 -19.82 4.89 -16.04
N SER A 246 -20.25 4.97 -14.77
CA SER A 246 -21.49 4.39 -14.27
C SER A 246 -22.41 5.45 -13.67
N GLY A 247 -23.73 5.21 -13.66
CA GLY A 247 -24.71 6.19 -13.16
C GLY A 247 -24.99 7.38 -14.08
N TYR A 248 -24.27 7.50 -15.20
CA TYR A 248 -24.47 8.48 -16.28
C TYR A 248 -24.60 7.81 -17.64
N SER A 249 -25.30 8.48 -18.55
CA SER A 249 -25.33 8.15 -19.96
C SER A 249 -24.40 9.06 -20.75
N LYS A 250 -24.07 8.65 -21.98
CA LYS A 250 -23.33 9.48 -22.93
C LYS A 250 -23.94 10.88 -23.14
N ASN A 251 -25.26 11.01 -23.04
CA ASN A 251 -25.97 12.29 -23.24
C ASN A 251 -25.83 13.26 -22.06
N ASP A 252 -25.41 12.76 -20.89
CA ASP A 252 -25.20 13.59 -19.71
C ASP A 252 -23.83 14.29 -19.76
N VAL A 253 -22.91 13.79 -20.57
CA VAL A 253 -21.52 14.26 -20.64
C VAL A 253 -21.40 15.61 -21.35
N ARG A 254 -20.71 16.53 -20.69
CA ARG A 254 -20.27 17.81 -21.24
C ARG A 254 -18.76 17.93 -21.07
N VAL A 255 -18.08 18.23 -22.17
CA VAL A 255 -16.61 18.36 -22.18
C VAL A 255 -16.26 19.82 -22.43
N THR A 256 -15.41 20.37 -21.57
CA THR A 256 -14.85 21.72 -21.72
C THR A 256 -13.34 21.67 -21.53
N LYS A 257 -12.64 22.74 -21.91
CA LYS A 257 -11.24 22.93 -21.55
C LYS A 257 -11.08 24.10 -20.61
N GLN A 258 -10.30 23.89 -19.56
CA GLN A 258 -9.98 24.91 -18.57
C GLN A 258 -8.53 24.77 -18.15
N ASP A 259 -7.77 25.87 -18.25
CA ASP A 259 -6.36 25.95 -17.83
C ASP A 259 -5.45 24.87 -18.43
N GLY A 260 -5.73 24.46 -19.67
CA GLY A 260 -4.99 23.40 -20.37
C GLY A 260 -5.41 21.97 -20.02
N ASN A 261 -6.40 21.79 -19.14
CA ASN A 261 -6.97 20.49 -18.79
C ASN A 261 -8.30 20.26 -19.50
N ILE A 262 -8.65 19.00 -19.70
CA ILE A 262 -9.99 18.57 -20.09
C ILE A 262 -10.84 18.53 -18.82
N VAL A 263 -12.04 19.11 -18.85
CA VAL A 263 -13.02 19.00 -17.76
C VAL A 263 -14.25 18.29 -18.30
N ILE A 264 -14.53 17.10 -17.76
CA ILE A 264 -15.69 16.28 -18.05
C ILE A 264 -16.70 16.51 -16.93
N SER A 265 -17.89 16.98 -17.26
CA SER A 265 -18.97 17.24 -16.30
C SER A 265 -20.25 16.51 -16.71
N PHE A 266 -21.12 16.26 -15.74
CA PHE A 266 -22.32 15.44 -15.94
C PHE A 266 -23.60 16.24 -15.64
N ALA A 267 -24.57 16.18 -16.55
CA ALA A 267 -25.82 16.93 -16.43
C ALA A 267 -26.62 16.51 -15.18
N GLY A 268 -27.01 17.49 -14.37
CA GLY A 268 -27.79 17.23 -13.15
C GLY A 268 -26.97 16.69 -11.98
N SER A 269 -25.66 16.89 -11.99
CA SER A 269 -24.74 16.62 -10.88
C SER A 269 -23.69 17.74 -10.75
N GLU A 270 -23.02 17.78 -9.60
CA GLU A 270 -21.80 18.57 -9.38
C GLU A 270 -20.52 17.77 -9.69
N ASP A 271 -20.67 16.47 -9.94
CA ASP A 271 -19.60 15.55 -10.33
C ASP A 271 -18.85 16.08 -11.56
N ASN A 272 -17.52 16.08 -11.47
CA ASN A 272 -16.67 16.40 -12.59
C ASN A 272 -15.31 15.70 -12.50
N ILE A 273 -14.67 15.52 -13.64
CA ILE A 273 -13.33 14.97 -13.74
C ILE A 273 -12.47 15.96 -14.51
N THR A 274 -11.41 16.44 -13.86
CA THR A 274 -10.38 17.27 -14.48
C THR A 274 -9.22 16.39 -14.90
N VAL A 275 -8.99 16.27 -16.20
CA VAL A 275 -7.96 15.41 -16.78
C VAL A 275 -6.82 16.23 -17.36
N ASN A 276 -5.61 16.00 -16.85
CA ASN A 276 -4.37 16.43 -17.46
C ASN A 276 -3.86 15.33 -18.39
N LEU A 277 -3.89 15.60 -19.69
CA LEU A 277 -3.56 14.63 -20.74
C LEU A 277 -2.81 15.33 -21.88
N PRO A 278 -1.72 14.76 -22.42
CA PRO A 278 -1.03 15.29 -23.59
C PRO A 278 -1.95 15.38 -24.83
N ASP A 279 -1.69 16.37 -25.68
CA ASP A 279 -2.55 16.70 -26.83
C ASP A 279 -2.75 15.53 -27.80
N GLU A 280 -1.74 14.69 -27.96
CA GLU A 280 -1.72 13.53 -28.85
C GLU A 280 -2.40 12.27 -28.30
N LYS A 281 -2.87 12.33 -27.04
CA LYS A 281 -3.48 11.20 -26.34
C LYS A 281 -5.00 11.33 -26.27
N ALA A 282 -5.66 10.24 -25.94
CA ALA A 282 -7.11 10.17 -25.88
C ALA A 282 -7.64 9.41 -24.66
N ILE A 283 -8.87 9.76 -24.28
CA ILE A 283 -9.67 9.07 -23.28
C ILE A 283 -10.79 8.33 -24.00
N GLN A 284 -10.93 7.02 -23.75
CA GLN A 284 -12.07 6.24 -24.22
C GLN A 284 -13.07 6.03 -23.08
N LEU A 285 -14.18 6.77 -23.10
CA LEU A 285 -15.28 6.61 -22.16
C LEU A 285 -16.19 5.46 -22.62
N SER A 286 -16.56 4.60 -21.69
CA SER A 286 -17.53 3.53 -21.85
C SER A 286 -18.66 3.68 -20.83
N PHE A 287 -19.90 3.41 -21.23
CA PHE A 287 -21.10 3.57 -20.40
C PHE A 287 -21.83 2.23 -20.23
N ALA A 288 -22.69 2.14 -19.22
CA ALA A 288 -23.42 0.91 -18.88
C ALA A 288 -24.34 0.36 -19.99
N ASP A 289 -24.80 1.22 -20.92
CA ASP A 289 -25.60 0.82 -22.08
C ASP A 289 -24.76 0.31 -23.27
N GLY A 290 -23.44 0.24 -23.09
CA GLY A 290 -22.47 -0.16 -24.12
C GLY A 290 -22.14 0.94 -25.13
N THR A 291 -22.67 2.15 -24.96
CA THR A 291 -22.22 3.29 -25.77
C THR A 291 -20.82 3.72 -25.35
N GLU A 292 -20.13 4.38 -26.29
CA GLU A 292 -18.77 4.86 -26.07
C GLU A 292 -18.59 6.29 -26.60
N MET A 293 -17.60 7.02 -26.04
CA MET A 293 -17.19 8.35 -26.45
C MET A 293 -15.67 8.48 -26.38
N THR A 294 -15.05 9.05 -27.41
CA THR A 294 -13.62 9.38 -27.40
C THR A 294 -13.43 10.88 -27.19
N ILE A 295 -12.53 11.25 -26.28
CA ILE A 295 -12.11 12.64 -26.03
C ILE A 295 -10.61 12.72 -26.29
N ASN A 296 -10.19 13.61 -27.20
CA ASN A 296 -8.77 13.80 -27.51
C ASN A 296 -8.18 14.94 -26.68
N GLY A 297 -6.89 14.84 -26.36
CA GLY A 297 -6.10 15.91 -25.74
C GLY A 297 -6.10 17.19 -26.57
N ALA A 298 -6.17 17.11 -27.90
CA ALA A 298 -6.07 18.27 -28.79
C ALA A 298 -7.31 19.20 -28.80
N ASP A 299 -7.08 20.42 -28.32
CA ASP A 299 -7.73 21.68 -28.70
C ASP A 299 -6.68 22.77 -28.42
N GLU A 300 -6.36 23.56 -29.45
CA GLU A 300 -5.04 24.15 -29.78
C GLU A 300 -4.56 25.32 -28.89
N SER A 301 -4.99 25.48 -27.64
CA SER A 301 -4.78 26.75 -26.93
C SER A 301 -3.71 26.81 -25.82
N ILE A 302 -3.25 25.74 -25.17
CA ILE A 302 -2.29 25.89 -24.05
C ILE A 302 -1.42 24.62 -23.87
N LYS A 303 -0.08 24.77 -23.86
CA LYS A 303 0.87 23.71 -23.47
C LYS A 303 1.14 23.75 -21.96
N PRO A 304 0.84 22.72 -21.16
CA PRO A 304 1.23 22.68 -19.75
C PRO A 304 2.70 22.25 -19.55
N THR A 305 3.36 22.83 -18.56
CA THR A 305 4.67 22.41 -18.04
C THR A 305 4.47 21.56 -16.78
N PHE A 306 5.01 20.34 -16.77
CA PHE A 306 4.98 19.43 -15.63
C PHE A 306 5.98 19.88 -14.54
N ASN A 307 5.50 20.07 -13.31
CA ASN A 307 6.33 20.15 -12.11
C ASN A 307 5.85 19.07 -11.13
N ILE A 308 6.53 17.92 -11.10
CA ILE A 308 6.32 16.90 -10.08
C ILE A 308 6.91 17.45 -8.77
N LYS A 309 6.06 17.73 -7.78
CA LYS A 309 6.50 17.99 -6.42
C LYS A 309 6.49 16.68 -5.64
N TRP A 310 7.68 16.16 -5.34
CA TRP A 310 7.85 15.16 -4.29
C TRP A 310 7.72 15.85 -2.94
N THR A 311 6.62 15.65 -2.24
CA THR A 311 6.56 15.92 -0.80
C THR A 311 6.93 14.63 -0.09
N SER A 312 8.22 14.46 0.20
CA SER A 312 8.72 13.37 1.05
C SER A 312 8.39 13.71 2.51
N PRO A 313 7.75 12.81 3.28
CA PRO A 313 8.04 12.66 4.70
C PRO A 313 9.51 12.22 4.81
N GLU A 314 10.26 12.76 5.77
CA GLU A 314 11.74 12.70 5.80
C GLU A 314 12.34 11.30 5.61
N TRP A 315 12.92 11.01 4.43
CA TRP A 315 13.85 9.90 4.24
C TRP A 315 15.18 10.45 3.72
N SER A 316 16.23 10.33 4.54
CA SER A 316 17.56 10.83 4.20
C SER A 316 18.17 10.03 3.03
N TYR A 317 18.68 10.77 2.05
CA TYR A 317 19.20 10.38 0.73
C TYR A 317 20.35 9.34 0.68
N LYS A 318 20.65 8.61 1.76
CA LYS A 318 21.94 7.93 1.93
C LYS A 318 21.95 6.40 1.81
N GLU A 319 20.81 5.72 1.75
CA GLU A 319 20.77 4.25 1.73
C GLU A 319 20.35 3.63 0.38
N ALA A 320 19.79 4.41 -0.56
CA ALA A 320 19.37 3.92 -1.88
C ALA A 320 20.48 3.85 -2.95
N TYR A 321 21.72 4.26 -2.63
CA TYR A 321 22.80 4.41 -3.64
C TYR A 321 23.84 3.28 -3.67
N LYS A 322 23.54 2.09 -3.12
CA LYS A 322 24.54 1.01 -3.03
C LYS A 322 24.38 -0.19 -3.97
N GLU A 323 23.41 -0.21 -4.88
CA GLU A 323 23.24 -1.34 -5.83
C GLU A 323 23.33 -1.00 -7.31
N PHE A 324 23.65 0.24 -7.69
CA PHE A 324 23.89 0.60 -9.09
C PHE A 324 25.37 0.54 -9.45
N GLU A 325 25.90 -0.66 -9.71
CA GLU A 325 27.08 -0.82 -10.57
C GLU A 325 27.08 -2.20 -11.24
N TYR A 326 27.24 -2.19 -12.57
CA TYR A 326 27.37 -3.29 -13.54
C TYR A 326 26.11 -3.91 -14.15
N SER A 327 25.70 -3.35 -15.30
CA SER A 327 25.70 -4.09 -16.58
C SER A 327 25.52 -3.12 -17.75
N THR A 328 26.63 -2.68 -18.33
CA THR A 328 26.68 -2.04 -19.65
C THR A 328 27.20 -3.05 -20.68
N THR A 329 26.56 -3.11 -21.84
CA THR A 329 27.14 -3.39 -23.18
C THR A 329 26.03 -3.15 -24.21
N ASP A 330 25.99 -1.96 -24.82
CA ASP A 330 26.46 -1.63 -26.19
C ASP A 330 25.33 -1.80 -27.24
N ALA A 331 25.03 -0.92 -28.18
CA ALA A 331 25.59 0.33 -28.71
C ALA A 331 24.44 1.08 -29.45
N LEU A 332 24.34 2.41 -29.48
CA LEU A 332 25.09 3.30 -30.37
C LEU A 332 25.06 4.75 -29.83
N TYR A 333 26.21 5.41 -29.95
CA TYR A 333 26.66 6.64 -29.30
C TYR A 333 26.23 7.95 -29.98
N THR A 334 26.09 9.01 -29.17
CA THR A 334 26.79 10.32 -29.24
C THR A 334 26.41 11.12 -27.99
N SER A 335 27.25 11.76 -27.17
CA SER A 335 28.70 11.79 -26.92
C SER A 335 28.90 12.35 -25.49
N TYR A 336 29.95 11.91 -24.81
CA TYR A 336 30.25 12.04 -23.37
C TYR A 336 30.57 13.47 -22.87
N GLU A 337 30.26 14.53 -23.61
CA GLU A 337 30.63 15.92 -23.29
C GLU A 337 29.49 16.82 -22.81
N GLU A 338 28.22 16.38 -22.82
CA GLU A 338 27.10 17.18 -22.25
C GLU A 338 26.73 16.80 -20.80
N LYS A 339 27.42 15.83 -20.18
CA LYS A 339 27.17 15.40 -18.79
C LYS A 339 28.06 16.07 -17.73
N LEU A 340 28.82 17.10 -18.11
CA LEU A 340 29.72 17.83 -17.21
C LEU A 340 29.35 19.30 -16.94
N GLU A 341 28.21 19.81 -17.42
CA GLU A 341 27.89 21.26 -17.29
C GLU A 341 26.54 21.62 -16.64
N ILE A 342 25.96 20.78 -15.79
CA ILE A 342 24.80 21.19 -14.95
C ILE A 342 25.07 21.07 -13.43
N ASN A 343 26.02 20.26 -12.99
CA ASN A 343 26.43 20.19 -11.57
C ASN A 343 27.36 21.32 -11.11
N ALA A 344 27.66 22.32 -11.96
CA ALA A 344 28.53 23.44 -11.64
C ALA A 344 27.83 24.83 -11.63
N ARG A 345 26.49 24.89 -11.65
CA ARG A 345 25.74 26.17 -11.58
C ARG A 345 24.64 26.30 -10.51
N MET A 346 24.51 25.38 -9.55
CA MET A 346 23.68 25.59 -8.34
C MET A 346 24.44 25.41 -7.02
N MET A 347 25.68 25.90 -6.97
CA MET A 347 26.42 26.22 -5.73
C MET A 347 26.89 27.69 -5.72
N ALA A 348 26.25 28.56 -6.51
CA ALA A 348 26.59 29.98 -6.55
C ALA A 348 25.40 30.88 -6.93
N SER A 349 24.40 31.00 -6.05
CA SER A 349 23.81 32.30 -5.67
C SER A 349 22.67 32.13 -4.65
N VAL A 350 22.99 32.50 -3.40
CA VAL A 350 22.11 32.84 -2.25
C VAL A 350 21.16 31.76 -1.74
#